data_AF-A0A2C9U941-F1
#
_entry.id   AF-A0A2C9U941-F1
#
_cell.length_a   1.000
_cell.length_b   1.000
_cell.length_c   1.000
_cell.angle_alpha   90.00
_cell.angle_beta   90.00
_cell.angle_gamma   90.00
#
_symmetry.space_group_name_H-M   'P 1'
#
loop_
_entity.id
_entity.type
_entity.pdbx_description
1 polymer ?
#
loop_
_entity_poly.entity_id
_entity_poly.type
_entity_poly.pdbx_seq_one_letter_code
_entity_poly.pdbx_strand_id
1 'polypeptide(L)'
;MAGIWVHLVVVLSLGLFMGILCLNDSDSLSADVYIVTLKQAPASHYYGEFRMETNVFKHGSTDTRNKLHRPRNNSSSHLNTGSYIAQVHDSLLRRVLRGEKYLKLYSYHYLINGFAVLVTSQQADKLSRRREVANVVLDFSVRTATTHTPQFLGLPQGAWVKEGGYATAGEGIVIGFVDTGIDPNHPSFADDVSENSYTVPGHFSGICEVTRDFPSGSCNRKLIAARHFAASAITRGIFNTSQDYASPFDGDGHGT
;
A
#
# COMPACT_ATOMS: atom_id res chain seq x y z
N MET A 1 -88.08 -43.38 14.57
CA MET A 1 -87.33 -43.25 13.31
C MET A 1 -86.64 -41.91 13.31
N ALA A 2 -85.36 -41.89 13.66
CA ALA A 2 -84.54 -40.68 13.75
C ALA A 2 -83.99 -40.37 12.35
N GLY A 3 -84.31 -39.19 11.81
CA GLY A 3 -83.71 -38.65 10.59
C GLY A 3 -82.64 -37.63 10.99
N ILE A 4 -81.38 -37.96 10.75
CA ILE A 4 -80.21 -37.09 10.97
C ILE A 4 -80.09 -36.15 9.76
N TRP A 5 -80.20 -34.84 9.99
CA TRP A 5 -79.84 -33.82 9.02
C TRP A 5 -78.38 -33.41 9.23
N VAL A 6 -77.53 -33.64 8.23
CA VAL A 6 -76.14 -33.19 8.20
C VAL A 6 -76.13 -31.76 7.68
N HIS A 7 -75.78 -30.79 8.52
CA HIS A 7 -75.50 -29.43 8.08
C HIS A 7 -74.07 -29.33 7.53
N LEU A 8 -73.97 -29.00 6.25
CA LEU A 8 -72.72 -28.68 5.54
C LEU A 8 -72.22 -27.30 6.03
N VAL A 9 -71.10 -27.28 6.78
CA VAL A 9 -70.43 -26.03 7.18
C VAL A 9 -69.38 -25.69 6.13
N VAL A 10 -69.61 -24.62 5.37
CA VAL A 10 -68.61 -24.03 4.47
C VAL A 10 -67.74 -23.07 5.28
N VAL A 11 -66.48 -23.45 5.50
CA VAL A 11 -65.48 -22.59 6.14
C VAL A 11 -64.87 -21.67 5.06
N LEU A 12 -65.26 -20.40 5.07
CA LEU A 12 -64.60 -19.36 4.29
C LEU A 12 -63.34 -18.90 5.03
N SER A 13 -62.17 -19.33 4.55
CA SER A 13 -60.88 -18.83 5.01
C SER A 13 -60.63 -17.43 4.44
N LEU A 14 -60.89 -16.39 5.25
CA LEU A 14 -60.38 -15.04 5.00
C LEU A 14 -58.86 -15.06 5.21
N GLY A 15 -58.10 -15.08 4.11
CA GLY A 15 -56.66 -14.91 4.14
C GLY A 15 -56.28 -13.51 4.65
N LEU A 16 -55.71 -13.44 5.86
CA LEU A 16 -54.94 -12.28 6.28
C LEU A 16 -53.65 -12.25 5.45
N PHE A 17 -53.63 -11.43 4.41
CA PHE A 17 -52.40 -11.06 3.73
C PHE A 17 -51.64 -10.10 4.65
N MET A 18 -50.93 -10.67 5.63
CA MET A 18 -49.94 -9.96 6.42
C MET A 18 -48.84 -9.58 5.45
N GLY A 19 -48.90 -8.34 4.94
CA GLY A 19 -47.85 -7.74 4.15
C GLY A 19 -46.58 -7.74 4.99
N ILE A 20 -45.74 -8.73 4.75
CA ILE A 20 -44.34 -8.71 5.15
C ILE A 20 -43.77 -7.50 4.43
N LEU A 21 -43.66 -6.38 5.15
CA LEU A 21 -42.68 -5.36 4.86
C LEU A 21 -41.32 -6.05 4.96
N CYS A 22 -40.91 -6.70 3.88
CA CYS A 22 -39.51 -6.90 3.60
C CYS A 22 -38.94 -5.48 3.45
N LEU A 23 -38.58 -4.87 4.58
CA LEU A 23 -37.48 -3.93 4.59
C LEU A 23 -36.30 -4.71 4.03
N ASN A 24 -36.07 -4.54 2.73
CA ASN A 24 -34.82 -4.91 2.10
C ASN A 24 -33.73 -4.15 2.85
N ASP A 25 -33.11 -4.83 3.82
CA ASP A 25 -31.89 -4.41 4.49
C ASP A 25 -30.70 -4.63 3.54
N SER A 26 -30.81 -4.07 2.32
CA SER A 26 -29.85 -4.25 1.22
C SER A 26 -29.24 -2.92 0.77
N ASP A 27 -29.23 -1.93 1.65
CA ASP A 27 -28.48 -0.69 1.45
C ASP A 27 -27.56 -0.45 2.65
N SER A 28 -26.90 -1.52 3.14
CA SER A 28 -25.60 -1.33 3.74
C SER A 28 -24.72 -0.69 2.66
N LEU A 29 -24.58 0.63 2.70
CA LEU A 29 -23.70 1.39 1.80
C LEU A 29 -22.35 0.67 1.73
N SER A 30 -22.13 -0.07 0.63
CA SER A 30 -20.93 -0.87 0.44
C SER A 30 -19.74 0.05 0.56
N ALA A 31 -18.87 -0.22 1.53
CA ALA A 31 -17.65 0.54 1.73
C ALA A 31 -16.53 -0.15 0.95
N ASP A 32 -15.80 0.64 0.18
CA ASP A 32 -14.65 0.17 -0.59
C ASP A 32 -13.41 0.95 -0.19
N VAL A 33 -12.24 0.39 -0.51
CA VAL A 33 -10.98 1.10 -0.28
C VAL A 33 -10.69 2.01 -1.46
N TYR A 34 -10.53 3.30 -1.17
CA TYR A 34 -10.11 4.31 -2.14
C TYR A 34 -8.73 4.83 -1.80
N ILE A 35 -7.93 5.10 -2.84
CA ILE A 35 -6.68 5.84 -2.75
C ILE A 35 -6.99 7.30 -3.11
N VAL A 36 -6.76 8.18 -2.14
CA VAL A 36 -6.94 9.62 -2.27
C VAL A 36 -5.57 10.28 -2.37
N THR A 37 -5.34 11.04 -3.43
CA THR A 37 -4.10 11.82 -3.61
C THR A 37 -4.38 13.31 -3.49
N LEU A 38 -3.48 14.03 -2.84
CA LEU A 38 -3.59 15.48 -2.62
C LEU A 38 -2.71 16.25 -3.60
N LYS A 39 -3.10 17.50 -3.89
CA LYS A 39 -2.35 18.38 -4.80
C LYS A 39 -1.03 18.89 -4.22
N GLN A 40 -0.87 18.85 -2.90
CA GLN A 40 0.35 19.30 -2.24
C GLN A 40 1.50 18.34 -2.49
N ALA A 41 2.71 18.87 -2.56
CA ALA A 41 3.90 18.08 -2.80
C ALA A 41 4.13 17.03 -1.69
N PRO A 42 4.67 15.84 -2.02
CA PRO A 42 5.09 14.83 -1.06
C PRO A 42 6.43 15.21 -0.41
N ALA A 43 6.89 14.43 0.57
CA ALA A 43 8.15 14.69 1.27
C ALA A 43 9.38 14.64 0.34
N SER A 44 9.40 13.74 -0.66
CA SER A 44 10.51 13.59 -1.60
C SER A 44 10.81 14.87 -2.39
N HIS A 45 9.80 15.70 -2.65
CA HIS A 45 9.96 16.99 -3.32
C HIS A 45 10.95 17.90 -2.56
N TYR A 46 10.87 17.90 -1.23
CA TYR A 46 11.75 18.71 -0.39
C TYR A 46 13.15 18.09 -0.24
N TYR A 47 13.29 16.77 -0.37
CA TYR A 47 14.61 16.11 -0.39
C TYR A 47 15.41 16.46 -1.66
N GLY A 48 14.74 16.67 -2.80
CA GLY A 48 15.39 17.01 -4.06
C GLY A 48 16.05 18.39 -4.07
N GLU A 49 15.42 19.39 -3.44
CA GLU A 49 15.94 20.76 -3.39
C GLU A 49 17.29 20.85 -2.65
N PHE A 50 17.52 20.03 -1.62
CA PHE A 50 18.80 19.99 -0.90
C PHE A 50 19.93 19.30 -1.67
N ARG A 51 19.62 18.31 -2.52
CA ARG A 51 20.64 17.66 -3.38
C ARG A 51 21.09 18.55 -4.53
N MET A 52 20.28 19.53 -4.94
CA MET A 52 20.68 20.55 -5.91
C MET A 52 21.54 21.65 -5.26
N GLU A 53 21.30 22.03 -4.01
CA GLU A 53 22.15 23.03 -3.31
C GLU A 53 23.59 22.55 -3.07
N THR A 54 23.85 21.24 -3.02
CA THR A 54 25.23 20.71 -2.91
C THR A 54 25.99 20.60 -4.24
N ASN A 55 25.36 20.91 -5.38
CA ASN A 55 25.96 20.85 -6.72
C ASN A 55 25.74 22.14 -7.55
N VAL A 56 25.76 23.33 -6.92
CA VAL A 56 25.73 24.59 -7.66
C VAL A 56 27.14 25.03 -8.05
N PHE A 57 27.57 24.59 -9.24
CA PHE A 57 28.43 25.43 -10.07
C PHE A 57 27.69 26.73 -10.39
N LYS A 58 28.31 27.87 -10.07
CA LYS A 58 27.82 29.21 -10.38
C LYS A 58 27.66 29.35 -11.90
N HIS A 59 26.44 29.60 -12.37
CA HIS A 59 26.19 30.47 -13.52
C HIS A 59 24.93 31.29 -13.26
N GLY A 60 25.09 32.62 -13.35
CA GLY A 60 24.06 33.57 -13.00
C GLY A 60 22.97 33.67 -14.05
N SER A 61 21.74 33.87 -13.58
CA SER A 61 20.72 34.62 -14.30
C SER A 61 19.68 35.11 -13.30
N THR A 62 19.48 36.43 -13.31
CA THR A 62 18.41 37.14 -12.62
C THR A 62 17.04 36.69 -13.12
N ASP A 63 16.18 36.20 -12.22
CA ASP A 63 14.74 36.21 -12.49
C ASP A 63 13.94 36.42 -11.19
N THR A 64 13.16 37.50 -11.20
CA THR A 64 12.26 37.96 -10.14
C THR A 64 11.00 37.09 -10.11
N ARG A 65 10.84 36.22 -9.10
CA ARG A 65 9.57 35.54 -8.81
C ARG A 65 9.23 35.48 -7.31
N ASN A 66 7.94 35.60 -7.07
CA ASN A 66 7.26 35.87 -5.80
C ASN A 66 7.79 35.09 -4.59
N LYS A 67 8.10 35.83 -3.51
CA LYS A 67 8.41 35.29 -2.18
C LYS A 67 7.21 34.50 -1.64
N LEU A 68 7.25 33.18 -1.78
CA LEU A 68 6.51 32.29 -0.91
C LEU A 68 7.27 32.18 0.42
N HIS A 69 6.58 32.34 1.56
CA HIS A 69 7.18 32.28 2.88
C HIS A 69 7.96 30.97 3.08
N ARG A 70 9.29 31.07 3.12
CA ARG A 70 10.22 30.00 3.47
C ARG A 70 10.03 29.67 4.95
N PRO A 71 9.70 28.42 5.35
CA PRO A 71 9.76 28.02 6.74
C PRO A 71 11.21 28.18 7.22
N ARG A 72 11.34 28.86 8.35
CA ARG A 72 12.59 29.23 9.01
C ARG A 72 13.44 27.98 9.27
N ASN A 73 14.73 28.07 8.92
CA ASN A 73 15.79 27.09 9.19
C ASN A 73 15.56 26.36 10.51
N ASN A 74 15.34 25.05 10.43
CA ASN A 74 15.62 24.10 11.51
C ASN A 74 16.10 22.81 10.84
N SER A 75 17.35 22.47 11.09
CA SER A 75 18.06 21.25 10.68
C SER A 75 17.49 19.96 11.32
N SER A 76 16.26 20.00 11.85
CA SER A 76 15.47 18.85 12.34
C SER A 76 14.20 18.56 11.52
N SER A 77 13.98 19.27 10.40
CA SER A 77 12.72 19.28 9.66
C SER A 77 12.39 18.02 8.86
N HIS A 78 13.38 17.18 8.53
CA HIS A 78 13.18 16.01 7.66
C HIS A 78 12.37 14.89 8.33
N LEU A 79 12.61 14.61 9.61
CA LEU A 79 11.86 13.61 10.38
C LEU A 79 10.42 14.07 10.68
N ASN A 80 10.18 15.39 10.73
CA ASN A 80 8.85 15.94 11.00
C ASN A 80 7.98 16.13 9.76
N THR A 81 8.55 16.15 8.55
CA THR A 81 7.76 16.38 7.32
C THR A 81 6.79 15.23 7.04
N GLY A 82 7.23 13.98 7.23
CA GLY A 82 6.34 12.81 7.09
C GLY A 82 5.20 12.81 8.11
N SER A 83 5.52 13.08 9.38
CA SER A 83 4.53 13.22 10.46
C SER A 83 3.53 14.34 10.17
N TYR A 84 4.01 15.48 9.67
CA TYR A 84 3.16 16.60 9.27
C TYR A 84 2.19 16.24 8.13
N ILE A 85 2.68 15.61 7.05
CA ILE A 85 1.82 15.19 5.92
C ILE A 85 0.74 14.21 6.41
N ALA A 86 1.10 13.25 7.27
CA ALA A 86 0.14 12.32 7.85
C ALA A 86 -0.95 13.04 8.68
N GLN A 87 -0.57 14.06 9.46
CA GLN A 87 -1.53 14.89 10.22
C GLN A 87 -2.44 15.71 9.30
N VAL A 88 -1.95 16.17 8.14
CA VAL A 88 -2.78 16.83 7.12
C VAL A 88 -3.84 15.87 6.58
N HIS A 89 -3.49 14.62 6.31
CA HIS A 89 -4.46 13.58 5.91
C HIS A 89 -5.56 13.40 6.95
N ASP A 90 -5.18 13.25 8.23
CA ASP A 90 -6.13 13.08 9.33
C ASP A 90 -7.03 14.29 9.54
N SER A 91 -6.49 15.48 9.33
CA SER A 91 -7.25 16.73 9.44
C SER A 91 -8.24 16.90 8.28
N LEU A 92 -7.88 16.45 7.08
CA LEU A 92 -8.79 16.43 5.93
C LEU A 92 -9.95 15.45 6.17
N LEU A 93 -9.64 14.20 6.52
CA LEU A 93 -10.64 13.16 6.78
C LEU A 93 -11.64 13.59 7.86
N ARG A 94 -11.15 14.07 9.03
CA ARG A 94 -12.01 14.55 10.12
C ARG A 94 -12.91 15.72 9.73
N ARG A 95 -12.45 16.59 8.83
CA ARG A 95 -13.21 17.77 8.38
C ARG A 95 -14.28 17.41 7.36
N VAL A 96 -13.94 16.55 6.40
CA VAL A 96 -14.82 16.20 5.28
C VAL A 96 -15.88 15.19 5.69
N LEU A 97 -15.50 14.21 6.52
CA LEU A 97 -16.35 13.09 6.95
C LEU A 97 -16.78 13.25 8.41
N ARG A 98 -17.03 14.49 8.85
CA ARG A 98 -17.29 14.81 10.26
C ARG A 98 -18.52 14.06 10.77
N GLY A 99 -18.32 13.21 11.77
CA GLY A 99 -19.38 12.42 12.39
C GLY A 99 -19.72 11.13 11.62
N GLU A 100 -19.02 10.86 10.52
CA GLU A 100 -19.20 9.64 9.72
C GLU A 100 -18.10 8.62 10.06
N LYS A 101 -18.41 7.33 9.90
CA LYS A 101 -17.43 6.26 10.08
C LYS A 101 -16.56 6.13 8.83
N TYR A 102 -15.27 5.93 9.04
CA TYR A 102 -14.28 5.61 8.01
C TYR A 102 -13.09 4.89 8.67
N LEU A 103 -12.28 4.17 7.89
CA LEU A 103 -11.05 3.55 8.36
C LEU A 103 -9.88 3.93 7.44
N LYS A 104 -8.94 4.72 7.94
CA LYS A 104 -7.69 5.03 7.20
C LYS A 104 -6.73 3.85 7.33
N LEU A 105 -6.34 3.26 6.21
CA LEU A 105 -5.45 2.10 6.16
C LEU A 105 -3.99 2.51 6.06
N TYR A 106 -3.69 3.48 5.19
CA TYR A 106 -2.32 3.93 4.94
C TYR A 106 -2.25 5.44 4.81
N SER A 107 -1.08 5.96 5.15
CA SER A 107 -0.70 7.36 4.89
C SER A 107 0.57 7.36 4.05
N TYR A 108 0.45 7.77 2.81
CA TYR A 108 1.55 7.88 1.86
C TYR A 108 2.08 9.30 1.89
N HIS A 109 3.32 9.47 2.34
CA HIS A 109 3.93 10.79 2.49
C HIS A 109 5.25 10.96 1.73
N TYR A 110 5.88 9.86 1.27
CA TYR A 110 7.25 9.91 0.76
C TYR A 110 7.29 10.22 -0.75
N LEU A 111 6.75 9.31 -1.59
CA LEU A 111 6.71 9.48 -3.05
C LEU A 111 5.44 10.15 -3.54
N ILE A 112 4.32 9.86 -2.89
CA ILE A 112 3.01 10.45 -3.16
C ILE A 112 2.50 11.08 -1.87
N ASN A 113 1.70 12.13 -1.99
CA ASN A 113 0.98 12.76 -0.90
C ASN A 113 -0.47 12.27 -0.96
N GLY A 114 -0.83 11.32 -0.11
CA GLY A 114 -2.14 10.68 -0.17
C GLY A 114 -2.35 9.62 0.90
N PHE A 115 -3.49 8.98 0.86
CA PHE A 115 -3.86 7.95 1.83
C PHE A 115 -4.81 6.93 1.21
N ALA A 116 -4.80 5.72 1.76
CA ALA A 116 -5.82 4.70 1.48
C ALA A 116 -6.85 4.70 2.60
N VAL A 117 -8.14 4.70 2.26
CA VAL A 117 -9.23 4.78 3.23
C VAL A 117 -10.41 3.91 2.78
N LEU A 118 -10.97 3.14 3.71
CA LEU A 118 -12.25 2.45 3.55
C LEU A 118 -13.39 3.44 3.83
N VAL A 119 -14.18 3.70 2.79
CA VAL A 119 -15.30 4.66 2.80
C VAL A 119 -16.39 4.22 1.83
N THR A 120 -17.60 4.74 2.00
CA THR A 120 -18.69 4.55 1.03
C THR A 120 -18.43 5.38 -0.24
N SER A 121 -19.09 5.03 -1.34
CA SER A 121 -19.04 5.82 -2.58
C SER A 121 -19.42 7.29 -2.36
N GLN A 122 -20.45 7.56 -1.55
CA GLN A 122 -20.88 8.92 -1.21
C GLN A 122 -19.80 9.70 -0.44
N GLN A 123 -19.03 9.03 0.42
CA GLN A 123 -17.92 9.62 1.15
C GLN A 123 -16.72 9.89 0.23
N ALA A 124 -16.43 8.96 -0.69
CA ALA A 124 -15.42 9.16 -1.73
C ALA A 124 -15.77 10.38 -2.61
N ASP A 125 -17.05 10.57 -2.95
CA ASP A 125 -17.54 11.76 -3.66
C ASP A 125 -17.41 13.06 -2.86
N LYS A 126 -17.61 13.02 -1.54
CA LYS A 126 -17.36 14.19 -0.68
C LYS A 126 -15.88 14.58 -0.70
N LEU A 127 -14.98 13.59 -0.70
CA LEU A 127 -13.54 13.79 -0.79
C LEU A 127 -13.13 14.35 -2.16
N SER A 128 -13.65 13.82 -3.26
CA SER A 128 -13.29 14.24 -4.62
C SER A 128 -13.65 15.71 -4.91
N ARG A 129 -14.68 16.24 -4.25
CA ARG A 129 -15.12 17.65 -4.38
C ARG A 129 -14.24 18.65 -3.63
N ARG A 130 -13.25 18.20 -2.85
CA ARG A 130 -12.36 19.07 -2.09
C ARG A 130 -11.28 19.67 -2.99
N ARG A 131 -11.03 20.98 -2.85
CA ARG A 131 -10.05 21.69 -3.67
C ARG A 131 -8.64 21.15 -3.49
N GLU A 132 -8.34 20.65 -2.30
CA GLU A 132 -7.06 20.07 -1.89
C GLU A 132 -6.80 18.68 -2.48
N VAL A 133 -7.85 17.95 -2.88
CA VAL A 133 -7.78 16.60 -3.45
C VAL A 133 -7.50 16.68 -4.95
N ALA A 134 -6.54 15.87 -5.41
CA ALA A 134 -6.15 15.75 -6.81
C ALA A 134 -6.91 14.61 -7.50
N ASN A 135 -6.96 13.44 -6.86
CA ASN A 135 -7.62 12.26 -7.42
C ASN A 135 -8.18 11.36 -6.30
N VAL A 136 -9.25 10.64 -6.60
CA VAL A 136 -9.85 9.60 -5.78
C VAL A 136 -10.07 8.39 -6.68
N VAL A 137 -9.35 7.30 -6.44
CA VAL A 137 -9.41 6.10 -7.27
C VAL A 137 -9.73 4.89 -6.41
N LEU A 138 -10.48 3.94 -6.96
CA LEU A 138 -10.74 2.66 -6.32
C LEU A 138 -9.44 1.85 -6.23
N ASP A 139 -9.20 1.22 -5.08
CA ASP A 139 -8.12 0.26 -4.93
C ASP A 139 -8.47 -1.06 -5.64
N PHE A 140 -7.55 -1.62 -6.40
CA PHE A 140 -7.78 -2.83 -7.21
C PHE A 140 -6.59 -3.78 -7.14
N SER A 141 -6.84 -5.05 -7.42
CA SER A 141 -5.81 -6.10 -7.37
C SER A 141 -5.10 -6.23 -8.71
N VAL A 142 -3.79 -6.46 -8.68
CA VAL A 142 -2.97 -6.76 -9.85
C VAL A 142 -2.64 -8.25 -9.90
N ARG A 143 -2.30 -8.77 -11.09
CA ARG A 143 -1.85 -10.15 -11.27
C ARG A 143 -0.32 -10.20 -11.32
N THR A 144 0.25 -11.26 -10.74
CA THR A 144 1.67 -11.57 -10.84
C THR A 144 2.03 -11.87 -12.29
N ALA A 145 3.26 -11.50 -12.68
CA ALA A 145 3.79 -11.74 -14.02
C ALA A 145 5.10 -12.51 -13.87
N THR A 146 5.17 -13.70 -14.48
CA THR A 146 6.36 -14.54 -14.41
C THR A 146 7.38 -14.11 -15.47
N THR A 147 8.66 -14.00 -15.11
CA THR A 147 9.73 -13.84 -16.10
C THR A 147 10.86 -14.84 -15.89
N HIS A 148 11.26 -15.52 -16.96
CA HIS A 148 12.54 -16.21 -17.11
C HIS A 148 13.39 -15.41 -18.11
N THR A 149 14.56 -14.94 -17.71
CA THR A 149 15.20 -13.82 -18.42
C THR A 149 16.72 -13.86 -18.64
N PRO A 150 17.58 -14.41 -17.76
CA PRO A 150 19.02 -14.15 -17.90
C PRO A 150 19.64 -14.64 -19.21
N GLN A 151 19.30 -15.86 -19.66
CA GLN A 151 19.80 -16.42 -20.92
C GLN A 151 19.17 -15.72 -22.14
N PHE A 152 17.87 -15.43 -22.09
CA PHE A 152 17.17 -14.70 -23.15
C PHE A 152 17.78 -13.31 -23.37
N LEU A 153 18.18 -12.64 -22.29
CA LEU A 153 18.82 -11.32 -22.32
C LEU A 153 20.32 -11.36 -22.63
N GLY A 154 20.92 -12.55 -22.78
CA GLY A 154 22.36 -12.69 -23.08
C GLY A 154 23.29 -12.19 -21.98
N LEU A 155 22.81 -12.07 -20.73
CA LEU A 155 23.60 -11.56 -19.60
C LEU A 155 24.89 -12.36 -19.32
N PRO A 156 24.89 -13.71 -19.40
CA PRO A 156 26.07 -14.52 -19.11
C PRO A 156 27.28 -14.22 -20.00
N GLN A 157 27.05 -13.78 -21.24
CA GLN A 157 28.10 -13.37 -22.19
C GLN A 157 28.16 -11.83 -22.36
N GLY A 158 27.34 -11.10 -21.60
CA GLY A 158 27.10 -9.66 -21.78
C GLY A 158 27.54 -8.85 -20.56
N ALA A 159 26.60 -8.10 -20.01
CA ALA A 159 26.87 -7.10 -18.95
C ALA A 159 27.55 -7.71 -17.71
N TRP A 160 27.19 -8.93 -17.29
CA TRP A 160 27.78 -9.52 -16.10
C TRP A 160 29.29 -9.72 -16.22
N VAL A 161 29.79 -10.18 -17.36
CA VAL A 161 31.25 -10.36 -17.55
C VAL A 161 32.01 -9.05 -17.37
N LYS A 162 31.43 -7.92 -17.79
CA LYS A 162 32.06 -6.60 -17.67
C LYS A 162 32.05 -6.06 -16.25
N GLU A 163 31.06 -6.45 -15.45
CA GLU A 163 30.84 -5.96 -14.08
C GLU A 163 31.32 -6.96 -13.00
N GLY A 164 32.28 -7.82 -13.34
CA GLY A 164 32.90 -8.77 -12.40
C GLY A 164 32.22 -10.14 -12.29
N GLY A 165 31.40 -10.49 -13.28
CA GLY A 165 30.78 -11.79 -13.45
C GLY A 165 29.64 -12.05 -12.46
N TYR A 166 29.23 -13.31 -12.37
CA TYR A 166 28.18 -13.75 -11.44
C TYR A 166 28.46 -13.43 -9.96
N ALA A 167 29.73 -13.24 -9.60
CA ALA A 167 30.15 -13.05 -8.22
C ALA A 167 29.92 -11.61 -7.72
N THR A 168 30.25 -10.60 -8.52
CA THR A 168 30.23 -9.19 -8.07
C THR A 168 29.38 -8.26 -8.92
N ALA A 169 28.76 -8.73 -10.02
CA ALA A 169 27.87 -7.90 -10.81
C ALA A 169 26.69 -7.42 -9.96
N GLY A 170 26.58 -6.09 -9.81
CA GLY A 170 25.55 -5.45 -8.97
C GLY A 170 25.95 -5.23 -7.51
N GLU A 171 27.20 -5.47 -7.12
CA GLU A 171 27.69 -5.10 -5.79
C GLU A 171 27.47 -3.60 -5.48
N GLY A 172 27.02 -3.30 -4.27
CA GLY A 172 26.67 -1.94 -3.84
C GLY A 172 25.32 -1.41 -4.37
N ILE A 173 24.63 -2.17 -5.23
CA ILE A 173 23.29 -1.84 -5.72
C ILE A 173 22.24 -2.55 -4.86
N VAL A 174 21.23 -1.79 -4.43
CA VAL A 174 20.04 -2.34 -3.78
C VAL A 174 18.91 -2.44 -4.78
N ILE A 175 18.36 -3.65 -4.94
CA ILE A 175 17.21 -3.91 -5.81
C ILE A 175 16.00 -4.16 -4.90
N GLY A 176 14.94 -3.37 -5.09
CA GLY A 176 13.67 -3.57 -4.40
C GLY A 176 12.70 -4.37 -5.26
N PHE A 177 12.11 -5.40 -4.67
CA PHE A 177 11.04 -6.19 -5.28
C PHE A 177 9.72 -5.91 -4.57
N VAL A 178 8.64 -5.78 -5.35
CA VAL A 178 7.26 -5.69 -4.84
C VAL A 178 6.53 -6.93 -5.37
N ASP A 179 6.43 -7.94 -4.51
CA ASP A 179 5.95 -9.27 -4.88
C ASP A 179 5.18 -9.92 -3.71
N THR A 180 4.92 -11.23 -3.77
CA THR A 180 4.16 -12.00 -2.77
C THR A 180 4.86 -12.19 -1.43
N GLY A 181 6.17 -11.92 -1.37
CA GLY A 181 6.99 -12.06 -0.17
C GLY A 181 8.38 -12.53 -0.53
N ILE A 182 9.09 -13.09 0.45
CA ILE A 182 10.33 -13.84 0.22
C ILE A 182 10.47 -14.98 1.24
N ASP A 183 10.98 -16.14 0.82
CA ASP A 183 11.51 -17.15 1.75
C ASP A 183 12.96 -16.79 2.14
N PRO A 184 13.19 -16.31 3.38
CA PRO A 184 14.52 -15.87 3.81
C PRO A 184 15.52 -17.03 3.91
N ASN A 185 15.07 -18.28 3.96
CA ASN A 185 15.94 -19.45 4.10
C ASN A 185 16.37 -20.04 2.75
N HIS A 186 15.86 -19.50 1.64
CA HIS A 186 16.23 -20.00 0.32
C HIS A 186 17.73 -19.77 0.04
N PRO A 187 18.49 -20.78 -0.46
CA PRO A 187 19.95 -20.66 -0.64
C PRO A 187 20.42 -19.47 -1.51
N SER A 188 19.59 -18.98 -2.42
CA SER A 188 19.87 -17.79 -3.23
C SER A 188 20.06 -16.50 -2.41
N PHE A 189 19.57 -16.47 -1.17
CA PHE A 189 19.66 -15.34 -0.26
C PHE A 189 20.68 -15.56 0.86
N ALA A 190 21.45 -16.65 0.82
CA ALA A 190 22.55 -16.88 1.73
C ALA A 190 23.63 -15.80 1.56
N ASP A 191 24.23 -15.34 2.66
CA ASP A 191 25.25 -14.29 2.68
C ASP A 191 26.65 -14.79 3.08
N ASP A 192 26.84 -16.11 3.05
CA ASP A 192 28.07 -16.84 3.39
C ASP A 192 28.71 -17.58 2.19
N VAL A 193 28.06 -17.52 1.01
CA VAL A 193 28.46 -18.25 -0.21
C VAL A 193 29.55 -17.56 -1.04
N SER A 194 29.86 -16.29 -0.81
CA SER A 194 30.95 -15.59 -1.49
C SER A 194 32.11 -15.26 -0.55
N GLU A 195 33.34 -15.40 -1.04
CA GLU A 195 34.55 -14.95 -0.32
C GLU A 195 34.54 -13.43 -0.05
N ASN A 196 33.76 -12.68 -0.84
CA ASN A 196 33.53 -11.25 -0.64
C ASN A 196 32.35 -11.01 0.31
N SER A 197 32.53 -10.10 1.27
CA SER A 197 31.47 -9.71 2.21
C SER A 197 30.41 -8.86 1.51
N TYR A 198 29.17 -9.34 1.43
CA TYR A 198 28.03 -8.50 1.04
C TYR A 198 27.93 -7.30 1.98
N THR A 199 28.34 -6.12 1.52
CA THR A 199 28.32 -4.92 2.36
C THR A 199 27.04 -4.15 2.11
N VAL A 200 26.22 -3.99 3.16
CA VAL A 200 25.01 -3.17 3.09
C VAL A 200 25.43 -1.71 2.87
N PRO A 201 24.95 -1.02 1.82
CA PRO A 201 25.31 0.37 1.60
C PRO A 201 24.96 1.23 2.82
N GLY A 202 25.92 2.00 3.35
CA GLY A 202 25.74 2.73 4.62
C GLY A 202 24.63 3.80 4.62
N HIS A 203 24.12 4.18 3.45
CA HIS A 203 22.99 5.09 3.29
C HIS A 203 21.63 4.37 3.16
N PHE A 204 21.63 3.03 3.18
CA PHE A 204 20.41 2.25 3.12
C PHE A 204 19.67 2.34 4.45
N SER A 205 18.39 2.68 4.38
CA SER A 205 17.52 2.87 5.56
C SER A 205 16.27 1.98 5.51
N GLY A 206 16.37 0.84 4.81
CA GLY A 206 15.29 -0.14 4.79
C GLY A 206 15.08 -0.76 6.17
N ILE A 207 13.92 -1.37 6.35
CA ILE A 207 13.52 -2.01 7.60
C ILE A 207 13.37 -3.50 7.33
N CYS A 208 13.94 -4.32 8.21
CA CYS A 208 13.57 -5.73 8.31
C CYS A 208 12.46 -5.85 9.35
N GLU A 209 11.24 -6.06 8.87
CA GLU A 209 10.09 -6.23 9.74
C GLU A 209 10.14 -7.59 10.44
N VAL A 210 9.89 -7.60 11.76
CA VAL A 210 9.87 -8.82 12.56
C VAL A 210 8.42 -9.17 12.87
N THR A 211 8.02 -10.37 12.48
CA THR A 211 6.70 -10.95 12.77
C THR A 211 6.88 -12.36 13.31
N ARG A 212 5.76 -13.05 13.62
CA ARG A 212 5.79 -14.45 14.03
C ARG A 212 6.38 -15.35 12.94
N ASP A 213 6.00 -15.11 11.69
CA ASP A 213 6.34 -15.95 10.54
C ASP A 213 7.61 -15.44 9.80
N PHE A 214 8.14 -14.28 10.20
CA PHE A 214 9.39 -13.69 9.72
C PHE A 214 10.20 -13.17 10.93
N PRO A 215 10.84 -14.06 11.69
CA PRO A 215 11.48 -13.72 12.97
C PRO A 215 12.76 -12.87 12.80
N SER A 216 13.27 -12.37 13.93
CA SER A 216 14.57 -11.70 13.95
C SER A 216 15.66 -12.62 13.41
N GLY A 217 16.47 -12.11 12.48
CA GLY A 217 17.51 -12.87 11.77
C GLY A 217 17.11 -13.35 10.37
N SER A 218 15.84 -13.16 9.96
CA SER A 218 15.41 -13.46 8.60
C SER A 218 16.02 -12.54 7.53
N CYS A 219 16.41 -11.31 7.90
CA CYS A 219 17.27 -10.48 7.05
C CYS A 219 18.74 -10.70 7.42
N ASN A 220 19.59 -10.67 6.40
CA ASN A 220 21.04 -10.81 6.51
C ASN A 220 21.72 -9.75 5.62
N ARG A 221 22.98 -9.97 5.22
CA ARG A 221 23.69 -9.00 4.36
C ARG A 221 23.32 -9.08 2.87
N LYS A 222 22.57 -10.11 2.46
CA LYS A 222 22.04 -10.28 1.10
C LYS A 222 20.59 -9.82 1.01
N LEU A 223 19.71 -10.34 1.88
CA LEU A 223 18.34 -9.86 2.09
C LEU A 223 18.35 -8.80 3.19
N ILE A 224 18.55 -7.54 2.81
CA ILE A 224 18.87 -6.46 3.75
C ILE A 224 17.64 -5.73 4.34
N ALA A 225 16.45 -5.94 3.76
CA ALA A 225 15.18 -5.42 4.25
C ALA A 225 14.02 -6.25 3.73
N ALA A 226 12.94 -6.31 4.51
CA ALA A 226 11.72 -7.02 4.17
C ALA A 226 10.54 -6.34 4.87
N ARG A 227 9.50 -6.03 4.10
CA ARG A 227 8.30 -5.30 4.55
C ARG A 227 7.08 -5.90 3.87
N HIS A 228 5.93 -5.81 4.52
CA HIS A 228 4.67 -6.23 3.92
C HIS A 228 3.57 -5.15 4.02
N PHE A 229 2.56 -5.25 3.15
CA PHE A 229 1.45 -4.31 3.07
C PHE A 229 0.14 -5.03 2.76
N ALA A 230 -0.52 -5.60 3.78
CA ALA A 230 -1.73 -6.42 3.61
C ALA A 230 -3.05 -5.74 4.00
N ALA A 231 -3.02 -4.54 4.61
CA ALA A 231 -4.20 -3.96 5.25
C ALA A 231 -5.37 -3.74 4.27
N SER A 232 -5.08 -3.34 3.02
CA SER A 232 -6.13 -3.20 2.00
C SER A 232 -6.74 -4.53 1.59
N ALA A 233 -5.89 -5.54 1.31
CA ALA A 233 -6.35 -6.87 0.93
C ALA A 233 -7.22 -7.51 2.03
N ILE A 234 -6.80 -7.38 3.29
CA ILE A 234 -7.55 -7.85 4.46
C ILE A 234 -8.89 -7.11 4.55
N THR A 235 -8.87 -5.78 4.44
CA THR A 235 -10.08 -4.94 4.56
C THR A 235 -11.08 -5.21 3.44
N ARG A 236 -10.59 -5.47 2.22
CA ARG A 236 -11.41 -5.81 1.05
C ARG A 236 -11.89 -7.26 1.05
N GLY A 237 -11.48 -8.08 2.02
CA GLY A 237 -11.88 -9.49 2.12
C GLY A 237 -11.28 -10.40 1.04
N ILE A 238 -10.20 -9.96 0.39
CA ILE A 238 -9.52 -10.73 -0.67
C ILE A 238 -8.25 -11.43 -0.17
N PHE A 239 -7.86 -11.19 1.07
CA PHE A 239 -6.69 -11.81 1.70
C PHE A 239 -7.01 -13.25 2.13
N ASN A 240 -6.31 -14.23 1.56
CA ASN A 240 -6.53 -15.64 1.84
C ASN A 240 -5.57 -16.12 2.93
N THR A 241 -6.02 -16.19 4.18
CA THR A 241 -5.17 -16.59 5.33
C THR A 241 -4.65 -18.03 5.26
N SER A 242 -5.12 -18.85 4.33
CA SER A 242 -4.58 -20.21 4.10
C SER A 242 -3.38 -20.23 3.15
N GLN A 243 -3.10 -19.12 2.45
CA GLN A 243 -2.01 -18.99 1.47
C GLN A 243 -1.14 -17.76 1.78
N ASP A 244 -1.77 -16.65 2.12
CA ASP A 244 -1.13 -15.36 2.38
C ASP A 244 -0.70 -15.22 3.84
N TYR A 245 0.44 -14.58 4.04
CA TYR A 245 0.94 -14.19 5.35
C TYR A 245 0.89 -12.67 5.50
N ALA A 246 0.37 -12.18 6.63
CA ALA A 246 0.46 -10.76 6.99
C ALA A 246 1.86 -10.48 7.55
N SER A 247 2.86 -10.77 6.73
CA SER A 247 4.29 -10.64 7.02
C SER A 247 5.09 -10.60 5.73
N PRO A 248 6.41 -10.31 5.78
CA PRO A 248 7.25 -10.40 4.59
C PRO A 248 7.48 -11.82 4.04
N PHE A 249 7.10 -12.87 4.78
CA PHE A 249 7.28 -14.27 4.37
C PHE A 249 6.43 -14.61 3.13
N ASP A 250 7.01 -15.35 2.19
CA ASP A 250 6.33 -15.84 1.00
C ASP A 250 5.62 -17.17 1.24
N GLY A 251 4.30 -17.17 1.15
CA GLY A 251 3.49 -18.39 1.19
C GLY A 251 3.11 -18.94 -0.19
N ASP A 252 3.30 -18.14 -1.26
CA ASP A 252 2.91 -18.47 -2.63
C ASP A 252 4.09 -19.07 -3.41
N GLY A 253 5.26 -18.43 -3.28
CA GLY A 253 6.51 -18.82 -3.94
C GLY A 253 6.88 -17.95 -5.16
N HIS A 254 5.97 -17.11 -5.67
CA HIS A 254 6.29 -16.24 -6.81
C HIS A 254 7.39 -15.21 -6.51
N GLY A 255 7.46 -14.70 -5.27
CA GLY A 255 8.45 -13.71 -4.88
C GLY A 255 9.85 -14.26 -4.62
N THR A 256 9.97 -15.55 -4.31
CA THR A 256 11.22 -16.26 -3.97
C THR A 256 11.97 -16.77 -5.20
#